data_AF-A0A7J6WQV5-F1
#
_entry.id   AF-A0A7J6WQV5-F1
#
_cell.length_a   1.000
_cell.length_b   1.000
_cell.length_c   1.000
_cell.angle_alpha   90.00
_cell.angle_beta   90.00
_cell.angle_gamma   90.00
#
_symmetry.space_group_name_H-M   'P 1'
#
loop_
_entity.id
_entity.type
_entity.pdbx_description
1 polymer ?
#
loop_
_entity_poly.entity_id
_entity_poly.type
_entity_poly.pdbx_seq_one_letter_code
_entity_poly.pdbx_strand_id
1 'polypeptide(L)'
;MKPEVKRAQVNTSKKACVAVYPSIEQNQILWFWPNSAYQYKDIAAKEKPLYFPELDDPSYYTPTISTRDIPYGYEVMIENFMDPSHVPYAHYDIMPWQSEKSR
;
A
#
# COMPACT_ATOMS: atom_id res chain seq x y z
N MET A 1 -3.31 37.53 45.46
CA MET A 1 -2.39 37.06 44.40
C MET A 1 -2.66 35.56 44.20
N LYS A 2 -3.30 35.16 43.10
CA LYS A 2 -3.62 33.74 42.86
C LYS A 2 -2.35 33.02 42.41
N PRO A 3 -2.07 31.79 42.88
CA PRO A 3 -0.90 31.05 42.44
C PRO A 3 -1.07 30.65 40.98
N GLU A 4 -0.06 30.94 40.18
CA GLU A 4 0.03 30.52 38.79
C GLU A 4 0.32 29.01 38.74
N VAL A 5 -0.67 28.24 38.29
CA VAL A 5 -0.51 26.79 38.11
C VAL A 5 0.37 26.56 36.88
N LYS A 6 1.65 26.22 37.08
CA LYS A 6 2.51 25.71 36.01
C LYS A 6 1.85 24.47 35.41
N ARG A 7 1.29 24.60 34.20
CA ARG A 7 0.77 23.45 33.45
C ARG A 7 1.93 22.53 33.12
N ALA A 8 1.86 21.28 33.60
CA ALA A 8 2.84 20.26 33.22
C ALA A 8 2.81 20.07 31.70
N GLN A 9 3.99 20.08 31.09
CA GLN A 9 4.14 19.89 29.65
C GLN A 9 3.79 18.43 29.31
N VAL A 10 2.69 18.22 28.60
CA VAL A 10 2.10 16.87 28.40
C VAL A 10 3.05 15.92 27.68
N ASN A 11 3.93 16.43 26.81
CA ASN A 11 4.95 15.68 26.07
C ASN A 11 6.06 15.07 26.95
N THR A 12 6.16 15.45 28.22
CA THR A 12 7.11 14.86 29.18
C THR A 12 6.55 13.61 29.89
N SER A 13 5.24 13.35 29.73
CA SER A 13 4.60 12.17 30.29
C SER A 13 5.06 10.91 29.56
N LYS A 14 5.44 9.86 30.30
CA LYS A 14 5.71 8.52 29.72
C LYS A 14 4.49 7.91 29.02
N LYS A 15 3.27 8.40 29.33
CA LYS A 15 2.03 8.01 28.65
C LYS A 15 1.83 8.74 27.32
N ALA A 16 2.57 9.82 27.07
CA ALA A 16 2.58 10.51 25.78
C ALA A 16 3.52 9.78 24.81
N CYS A 17 3.19 8.53 24.51
CA CYS A 17 3.92 7.68 23.58
C CYS A 17 2.96 7.06 22.57
N VAL A 18 3.48 6.75 21.39
CA VAL A 18 2.75 6.07 20.30
C VAL A 18 3.66 5.00 19.70
N ALA A 19 3.06 3.98 19.09
CA ALA A 19 3.81 3.04 18.29
C ALA A 19 4.33 3.74 17.03
N VAL A 20 5.58 3.46 16.67
CA VAL A 20 6.17 3.90 15.40
C VAL A 20 6.29 2.68 14.50
N TYR A 21 5.72 2.79 13.31
CA TYR A 21 5.81 1.75 12.29
C TYR A 21 6.88 2.13 11.25
N PRO A 22 7.81 1.22 10.92
CA PRO A 22 8.73 1.43 9.82
C PRO A 22 7.95 1.70 8.53
N SER A 23 8.35 2.73 7.79
CA SER A 23 7.65 3.16 6.57
C SER A 23 8.62 3.73 5.54
N ILE A 24 8.23 3.65 4.27
CA ILE A 24 8.95 4.19 3.12
C ILE A 24 7.94 4.67 2.06
N GLU A 25 8.26 5.76 1.38
CA GLU A 25 7.54 6.19 0.20
C GLU A 25 8.23 5.63 -1.05
N GLN A 26 7.49 4.93 -1.91
CA GLN A 26 7.98 4.44 -3.21
C GLN A 26 6.84 4.39 -4.22
N ASN A 27 7.09 4.82 -5.46
CA ASN A 27 6.09 4.88 -6.54
C ASN A 27 4.82 5.65 -6.16
N GLN A 28 4.97 6.75 -5.40
CA GLN A 28 3.87 7.56 -4.84
C GLN A 28 2.90 6.76 -3.93
N ILE A 29 3.37 5.63 -3.39
CA ILE A 29 2.65 4.80 -2.41
C ILE A 29 3.44 4.85 -1.09
N LEU A 30 2.72 5.06 0.02
CA LEU A 30 3.28 4.92 1.37
C LEU A 30 3.19 3.46 1.80
N TRP A 31 4.33 2.81 1.95
CA TRP A 31 4.45 1.45 2.46
C TRP A 31 4.80 1.48 3.95
N PHE A 32 4.21 0.59 4.73
CA PHE A 32 4.56 0.43 6.14
C PHE A 32 4.47 -1.03 6.58
N TRP A 33 5.28 -1.39 7.58
CA TRP A 33 5.24 -2.70 8.20
C TRP A 33 4.50 -2.57 9.54
N PRO A 34 3.37 -3.27 9.75
CA PRO A 34 2.54 -3.15 10.95
C PRO A 34 3.15 -3.86 12.16
N ASN A 35 4.47 -3.71 12.38
CA ASN A 35 5.19 -4.29 13.51
C ASN A 35 6.14 -3.25 14.13
N SER A 36 5.86 -2.87 15.38
CA SER A 36 6.64 -1.87 16.12
C SER A 36 7.71 -2.47 17.04
N ALA A 37 7.95 -3.79 16.97
CA ALA A 37 8.97 -4.41 17.80
C ALA A 37 10.38 -3.97 17.37
N TYR A 38 11.27 -3.73 18.34
CA TYR A 38 12.57 -3.08 18.13
C TYR A 38 13.44 -3.76 17.07
N GLN A 39 13.36 -5.09 16.94
CA GLN A 39 14.10 -5.85 15.94
C GLN A 39 13.73 -5.52 14.49
N TYR A 40 12.54 -4.94 14.26
CA TYR A 40 12.04 -4.57 12.93
C TYR A 40 12.19 -3.07 12.63
N LYS A 41 12.80 -2.28 13.52
CA LYS A 41 12.93 -0.82 13.34
C LYS A 41 13.56 -0.42 11.98
N ASP A 42 14.44 -1.27 11.46
CA ASP A 42 15.18 -1.04 10.21
C ASP A 42 14.62 -1.83 9.02
N ILE A 43 13.45 -2.47 9.15
CA ILE A 43 12.91 -3.35 8.09
C ILE A 43 12.63 -2.57 6.80
N ALA A 44 12.13 -1.34 6.89
CA ALA A 44 11.85 -0.50 5.70
C ALA A 44 13.11 -0.13 4.89
N ALA A 45 14.31 -0.22 5.50
CA ALA A 45 15.58 -0.03 4.80
C ALA A 45 16.12 -1.33 4.17
N LYS A 46 15.75 -2.49 4.72
CA LYS A 46 16.22 -3.81 4.30
C LYS A 46 15.31 -4.44 3.25
N GLU A 47 14.01 -4.36 3.49
CA GLU A 47 12.95 -4.85 2.64
C GLU A 47 12.33 -3.65 1.93
N LYS A 48 12.55 -3.54 0.62
CA LYS A 48 11.88 -2.52 -0.19
C LYS A 48 10.79 -3.18 -1.02
N PRO A 49 9.66 -2.50 -1.26
CA PRO A 49 8.69 -2.94 -2.25
C PRO A 49 9.38 -3.13 -3.60
N LEU A 50 8.88 -4.08 -4.39
CA LEU A 50 9.38 -4.31 -5.75
C LEU A 50 9.41 -3.00 -6.53
N TYR A 51 10.56 -2.70 -7.14
CA TYR A 51 10.79 -1.50 -7.92
C TYR A 51 10.99 -1.87 -9.39
N PHE A 52 10.25 -1.18 -10.25
CA PHE A 52 10.33 -1.32 -11.70
C PHE A 52 10.79 0.03 -12.28
N PRO A 53 11.98 0.10 -12.92
CA PRO A 53 12.50 1.34 -13.48
C PRO A 53 11.55 2.02 -14.48
N GLU A 54 10.75 1.24 -15.20
CA GLU A 54 9.78 1.71 -16.19
C GLU A 54 8.68 2.59 -15.59
N LEU A 55 8.43 2.48 -14.28
CA LEU A 55 7.44 3.33 -13.59
C LEU A 55 7.93 4.77 -13.40
N ASP A 56 9.23 5.01 -13.50
CA ASP A 56 9.82 6.35 -13.43
C ASP A 56 9.99 6.98 -14.82
N ASP A 57 9.73 6.22 -15.89
CA ASP A 57 9.76 6.71 -17.27
C ASP A 57 8.39 7.29 -17.67
N PRO A 58 8.25 8.62 -17.77
CA PRO A 58 6.98 9.24 -18.14
C PRO A 58 6.54 8.93 -19.58
N SER A 59 7.44 8.39 -20.43
CA SER A 59 7.08 7.92 -21.77
C SER A 59 6.39 6.55 -21.75
N TYR A 60 6.60 5.76 -20.69
CA TYR A 60 6.02 4.44 -20.51
C TYR A 60 4.80 4.48 -19.58
N TYR A 61 4.85 5.28 -18.52
CA TYR A 61 3.83 5.32 -17.48
C TYR A 61 3.52 6.77 -17.05
N THR A 62 2.27 7.17 -17.19
CA THR A 62 1.74 8.35 -16.49
C THR A 62 1.15 7.91 -15.17
N PRO A 63 1.65 8.39 -14.01
CA PRO A 63 1.16 7.96 -12.72
C PRO A 63 -0.32 8.22 -12.55
N THR A 64 -1.11 7.13 -12.56
CA THR A 64 -2.54 7.18 -12.33
C THR A 64 -2.83 6.36 -11.08
N ILE A 65 -2.65 6.98 -9.91
CA ILE A 65 -3.00 6.32 -8.65
C ILE A 65 -4.51 6.44 -8.46
N SER A 66 -5.16 5.30 -8.35
CA SER A 66 -6.54 5.22 -7.88
C SER A 66 -6.62 4.21 -6.75
N THR A 67 -7.41 4.52 -5.73
CA THR A 67 -7.69 3.63 -4.61
C THR A 67 -9.14 3.20 -4.67
N ARG A 68 -9.40 1.92 -4.40
CA ARG A 68 -10.75 1.34 -4.42
C ARG A 68 -10.88 0.42 -3.22
N ASP A 69 -11.92 0.65 -2.42
CA ASP A 69 -12.33 -0.30 -1.39
C ASP A 69 -13.20 -1.37 -2.05
N ILE A 70 -12.82 -2.64 -1.85
CA ILE A 70 -13.54 -3.77 -2.40
C ILE A 70 -13.85 -4.75 -1.25
N PRO A 71 -15.09 -5.25 -1.13
CA PRO A 71 -15.52 -6.04 0.04
C PRO A 71 -15.06 -7.50 -0.02
N TYR A 72 -13.79 -7.75 -0.35
CA TYR A 72 -13.15 -9.07 -0.25
C TYR A 72 -11.67 -8.95 0.10
N GLY A 73 -11.10 -10.06 0.61
CA GLY A 73 -9.70 -10.13 1.03
C GLY A 73 -8.71 -10.01 -0.14
N TYR A 74 -7.47 -9.68 0.20
CA TYR A 74 -6.36 -9.57 -0.76
C TYR A 74 -6.14 -10.87 -1.54
N GLU A 75 -6.28 -12.01 -0.87
CA GLU A 75 -6.06 -13.33 -1.44
C GLU A 75 -7.06 -13.61 -2.57
N VAL A 76 -8.35 -13.37 -2.32
CA VAL A 76 -9.41 -13.53 -3.32
C VAL A 76 -9.20 -12.59 -4.51
N MET A 77 -8.76 -11.35 -4.25
CA MET A 77 -8.44 -10.39 -5.30
C MET A 77 -7.31 -10.90 -6.21
N ILE A 78 -6.22 -11.40 -5.63
CA ILE A 78 -5.07 -11.89 -6.38
C ILE A 78 -5.42 -13.16 -7.15
N GLU A 79 -6.14 -14.11 -6.55
CA GLU A 79 -6.61 -15.32 -7.23
C GLU A 79 -7.48 -14.97 -8.43
N ASN A 80 -8.45 -14.06 -8.26
CA ASN A 80 -9.29 -13.61 -9.36
C ASN A 80 -8.48 -12.89 -10.44
N PHE A 81 -7.58 -11.98 -10.06
CA PHE A 81 -6.80 -11.19 -11.02
C PHE A 81 -5.85 -12.06 -11.86
N MET A 82 -5.27 -13.10 -11.26
CA MET A 82 -4.27 -13.97 -11.91
C MET A 82 -4.89 -15.14 -12.70
N ASP A 83 -6.18 -15.44 -12.54
CA ASP A 83 -6.85 -16.53 -13.26
C ASP A 83 -7.43 -16.06 -14.60
N PRO A 84 -6.89 -16.46 -15.77
CA PRO A 84 -7.44 -16.05 -17.05
C PRO A 84 -8.83 -16.64 -17.33
N SER A 85 -9.28 -17.66 -16.58
CA SER A 85 -10.56 -18.34 -16.85
C SER A 85 -11.78 -17.45 -16.64
N HIS A 86 -11.69 -16.40 -15.82
CA HIS A 86 -12.79 -15.46 -15.59
C HIS A 86 -12.97 -14.44 -16.74
N VAL A 87 -11.93 -14.20 -17.55
CA VAL A 87 -11.90 -13.12 -18.56
C VAL A 87 -13.06 -13.22 -19.56
N PRO A 88 -13.35 -14.39 -20.18
CA PRO A 88 -14.45 -14.50 -21.15
C PRO A 88 -15.83 -14.22 -20.56
N TYR A 89 -15.99 -14.35 -19.24
CA TYR A 89 -17.29 -14.25 -18.56
C TYR A 89 -17.49 -12.89 -17.89
N ALA A 90 -16.50 -12.42 -17.12
CA ALA A 90 -16.59 -11.19 -16.34
C ALA A 90 -16.24 -9.92 -17.13
N HIS A 91 -15.47 -10.07 -18.21
CA HIS A 91 -15.00 -8.96 -19.05
C HIS A 91 -15.47 -9.07 -20.49
N TYR A 92 -16.60 -9.74 -20.70
CA TYR A 92 -17.27 -9.84 -21.99
C TYR A 92 -17.52 -8.43 -22.57
N ASP A 93 -17.21 -8.25 -23.85
CA ASP A 93 -17.24 -6.96 -24.59
C ASP A 93 -16.36 -5.83 -24.03
N ILE A 94 -15.58 -6.07 -22.98
CA ILE A 94 -14.66 -5.08 -22.37
C ILE A 94 -13.21 -5.42 -22.74
N MET A 95 -12.82 -6.69 -22.62
CA MET A 95 -11.46 -7.15 -22.95
C MET A 95 -11.47 -8.11 -24.15
N PRO A 96 -10.58 -7.92 -25.13
CA PRO A 96 -10.46 -8.84 -26.25
C PRO A 96 -9.92 -10.19 -25.75
N TRP A 97 -10.71 -11.25 -25.92
CA TRP A 97 -10.28 -12.63 -25.66
C TRP A 97 -10.12 -13.37 -26.99
N GLN A 98 -8.95 -13.98 -27.21
CA GLN A 98 -8.71 -14.79 -28.40
C GLN A 98 -9.51 -16.10 -28.30
N SER A 99 -10.73 -16.09 -28.81
CA SER A 99 -11.46 -17.33 -29.03
C SER A 99 -10.83 -18.10 -30.18
N GLU A 100 -10.72 -19.43 -30.06
CA GLU A 100 -10.19 -20.36 -31.08
C GLU A 100 -10.89 -20.25 -32.45
N LYS A 101 -11.93 -19.42 -32.61
CA LYS A 101 -12.62 -19.17 -33.88
C LYS A 101 -11.85 -18.31 -34.90
N SER A 102 -10.55 -18.08 -34.71
CA SER A 102 -9.71 -17.36 -35.70
C SER A 102 -8.67 -18.26 -36.40
N ARG A 103 -8.91 -19.56 -36.51
CA ARG A 103 -8.21 -20.44 -37.47
C ARG A 103 -9.15 -20.89 -38.57
#